data_AF-A0A3N5ZKR5-F1
#
_entry.id   AF-A0A3N5ZKR5-F1
#
_cell.length_a   1.000
_cell.length_b   1.000
_cell.length_c   1.000
_cell.angle_alpha   90.00
_cell.angle_beta   90.00
_cell.angle_gamma   90.00
#
_symmetry.space_group_name_H-M   'P 1'
#
loop_
_entity.id
_entity.type
_entity.pdbx_description
1 polymer ?
#
loop_
_entity_poly.entity_id
_entity_poly.type
_entity_poly.pdbx_seq_one_letter_code
_entity_poly.pdbx_strand_id
1 'polypeptide(L)'
;MHYPQHIETISAELGIQPRQAVAVAELLSQEATVPFIARYRKEATGSLDEVQIAAIRDRLGQLAELDSRRATVLASLEKHGHLNDALRAKVEAAESLAVLEDIYLPFEPKRRTKATVAREKGLEPLAQAIMAQTGADPRGAALPFVDLEKGVTTLDEALEGAGHILAETINEDETARGRLRGLFQEKAVIRSTVAAGKETEGIKFKDYFDWQEPAAAAPSHRVLAMRRGEREDVLSLSMLPPEEQALAILEGLFVKSAGADSELVRLAAADSYRRLLSRSLETELRLNLKERADVEAIRVFADNLRELLLASPLGAKRVMGIDPGFRTGCKVVCLDRQGKLLHHDTVFPHTGAGQAVRAEETLRQLCRRFQIEAVAVGNGTAGRETESFVRGLGLPDGVVVVMVNESGASVYSASEAAR
;
A
#
# COMPACT_ATOMS: atom_id res chain seq x y z
N MET A 1 -3.27 -1.97 -28.24
CA MET A 1 -2.61 -0.80 -27.61
C MET A 1 -1.23 -0.71 -28.20
N HIS A 2 -0.91 0.38 -28.90
CA HIS A 2 0.46 0.63 -29.32
C HIS A 2 1.07 1.53 -28.25
N TYR A 3 2.18 1.09 -27.64
CA TYR A 3 2.88 1.81 -26.59
C TYR A 3 4.12 2.63 -27.06
N PRO A 4 4.28 3.03 -28.35
CA PRO A 4 5.55 3.58 -28.82
C PRO A 4 5.95 4.86 -28.07
N GLN A 5 5.00 5.61 -27.53
CA GLN A 5 5.25 6.84 -26.76
C GLN A 5 5.95 6.59 -25.41
N HIS A 6 5.82 5.39 -24.83
CA HIS A 6 6.34 5.07 -23.50
C HIS A 6 7.63 4.25 -23.52
N ILE A 7 8.05 3.78 -24.69
CA ILE A 7 9.22 2.91 -24.85
C ILE A 7 10.49 3.60 -24.36
N GLU A 8 10.69 4.87 -24.70
CA GLU A 8 11.89 5.61 -24.30
C GLU A 8 11.94 5.80 -22.79
N THR A 9 10.83 6.18 -22.17
CA THR A 9 10.69 6.30 -20.71
C THR A 9 11.01 4.99 -20.00
N ILE A 10 10.36 3.89 -20.41
CA ILE A 10 10.59 2.56 -19.82
C ILE A 10 12.05 2.12 -19.98
N SER A 11 12.63 2.38 -21.15
CA SER A 11 14.01 2.01 -21.44
C SER A 11 15.02 2.75 -20.57
N ALA A 12 14.81 4.06 -20.38
CA ALA A 12 15.64 4.88 -19.51
C ALA A 12 15.50 4.48 -18.03
N GLU A 13 14.27 4.28 -17.54
CA GLU A 13 13.98 3.91 -16.16
C GLU A 13 14.52 2.52 -15.78
N LEU A 14 14.37 1.54 -16.67
CA LEU A 14 14.76 0.15 -16.41
C LEU A 14 16.18 -0.19 -16.89
N GLY A 15 16.88 0.75 -17.55
CA GLY A 15 18.22 0.53 -18.07
C GLY A 15 18.29 -0.54 -19.17
N ILE A 16 17.26 -0.64 -20.00
CA ILE A 16 17.16 -1.61 -21.10
C ILE A 16 17.17 -0.92 -22.46
N GLN A 17 17.39 -1.66 -23.54
CA GLN A 17 17.37 -1.09 -24.89
C GLN A 17 15.91 -0.90 -25.36
N PRO A 18 15.58 0.19 -26.08
CA PRO A 18 14.25 0.44 -26.64
C PRO A 18 13.67 -0.73 -27.43
N ARG A 19 14.49 -1.40 -28.24
CA ARG A 19 14.06 -2.59 -29.00
C ARG A 19 13.58 -3.74 -28.11
N GLN A 20 14.12 -3.88 -26.90
CA GLN A 20 13.73 -4.93 -25.96
C GLN A 20 12.38 -4.61 -25.33
N ALA A 21 12.17 -3.36 -24.93
CA ALA A 21 10.88 -2.89 -24.43
C ALA A 21 9.78 -3.03 -25.48
N VAL A 22 10.05 -2.69 -26.75
CA VAL A 22 9.12 -2.89 -27.88
C VAL A 22 8.74 -4.36 -28.03
N ALA A 23 9.73 -5.25 -28.12
CA ALA A 23 9.49 -6.67 -28.30
C ALA A 23 8.65 -7.27 -27.16
N VAL A 24 8.93 -6.88 -25.90
CA VAL A 24 8.14 -7.31 -24.75
C VAL A 24 6.72 -6.77 -24.81
N ALA A 25 6.53 -5.48 -25.13
CA ALA A 25 5.21 -4.87 -25.24
C ALA A 25 4.34 -5.54 -26.32
N GLU A 26 4.91 -5.84 -27.49
CA GLU A 26 4.22 -6.56 -28.57
C GLU A 26 3.79 -7.97 -28.13
N LEU A 27 4.69 -8.72 -27.49
CA LEU A 27 4.39 -10.07 -27.00
C LEU A 27 3.30 -10.05 -25.92
N LEU A 28 3.35 -9.10 -24.98
CA LEU A 28 2.32 -8.93 -23.95
C LEU A 28 0.96 -8.57 -24.57
N SER A 29 0.94 -7.76 -25.64
CA SER A 29 -0.29 -7.42 -26.37
C SER A 29 -0.92 -8.60 -27.10
N GLN A 30 -0.13 -9.65 -27.37
CA GLN A 30 -0.57 -10.94 -27.90
C GLN A 30 -0.91 -11.95 -26.79
N GLU A 31 -1.12 -11.46 -25.56
CA GLU A 31 -1.44 -12.28 -24.37
C GLU A 31 -0.34 -13.30 -24.00
N ALA A 32 0.90 -13.09 -24.47
CA ALA A 32 2.01 -13.92 -24.08
C ALA A 32 2.35 -13.71 -22.59
N THR A 33 2.48 -14.80 -21.84
CA THR A 33 2.81 -14.75 -20.41
C THR A 33 4.29 -14.45 -20.19
N VAL A 34 4.62 -13.84 -19.04
CA VAL A 34 6.02 -13.58 -18.66
C VAL A 34 6.91 -14.84 -18.75
N PRO A 35 6.50 -16.01 -18.20
CA PRO A 35 7.29 -17.24 -18.36
C PRO A 35 7.45 -17.69 -19.81
N PHE A 36 6.42 -17.50 -20.64
CA PHE A 36 6.49 -17.84 -22.06
C PHE A 36 7.52 -16.96 -22.78
N ILE A 37 7.49 -15.65 -22.54
CA ILE A 37 8.42 -14.69 -23.15
C ILE A 37 9.86 -15.01 -22.71
N ALA A 38 10.10 -15.12 -21.39
CA ALA A 38 11.41 -15.39 -20.82
C ALA A 38 12.01 -16.71 -21.32
N ARG A 39 11.18 -17.72 -21.59
CA ARG A 39 11.64 -19.05 -22.03
C ARG A 39 11.76 -19.19 -23.55
N TYR A 40 10.77 -18.73 -24.31
CA TYR A 40 10.61 -19.05 -25.74
C TYR A 40 10.80 -17.84 -26.67
N ARG A 41 11.08 -16.65 -26.14
CA ARG A 41 11.27 -15.42 -26.91
C ARG A 41 12.56 -14.68 -26.54
N LYS A 42 13.56 -15.39 -26.01
CA LYS A 42 14.86 -14.82 -25.61
C LYS A 42 15.55 -14.03 -26.71
N GLU A 43 15.57 -14.54 -27.93
CA GLU A 43 16.20 -13.85 -29.05
C GLU A 43 15.49 -12.53 -29.38
N ALA A 44 14.15 -12.55 -29.36
CA ALA A 44 13.33 -11.37 -29.64
C ALA A 44 13.49 -10.28 -28.56
N THR A 45 13.64 -10.66 -27.29
CA THR A 45 13.80 -9.72 -26.17
C THR A 45 15.26 -9.38 -25.86
N GLY A 46 16.24 -9.96 -26.56
CA GLY A 46 17.66 -9.77 -26.21
C GLY A 46 18.04 -10.42 -24.87
N SER A 47 17.43 -11.55 -24.54
CA SER A 47 17.65 -12.37 -23.34
C SER A 47 17.28 -11.70 -22.02
N LEU A 48 16.23 -10.86 -22.00
CA LEU A 48 15.64 -10.40 -20.75
C LEU A 48 15.10 -11.57 -19.91
N ASP A 49 15.32 -11.51 -18.61
CA ASP A 49 14.79 -12.48 -17.66
C ASP A 49 13.34 -12.17 -17.25
N GLU A 50 12.73 -13.09 -16.50
CA GLU A 50 11.35 -12.95 -16.03
C GLU A 50 11.13 -11.73 -15.12
N VAL A 51 12.15 -11.28 -14.39
CA VAL A 51 12.05 -10.12 -13.47
C VAL A 51 12.00 -8.83 -14.29
N GLN A 52 12.88 -8.70 -15.27
CA GLN A 52 12.91 -7.56 -16.19
C GLN A 52 11.64 -7.49 -17.04
N ILE A 53 11.16 -8.62 -17.56
CA ILE A 53 9.92 -8.67 -18.35
C ILE A 53 8.70 -8.29 -17.49
N ALA A 54 8.63 -8.76 -16.24
CA ALA A 54 7.57 -8.37 -15.32
C ALA A 54 7.61 -6.87 -15.01
N ALA A 55 8.78 -6.29 -14.77
CA ALA A 55 8.94 -4.85 -14.55
C ALA A 55 8.45 -4.01 -15.75
N ILE A 56 8.74 -4.44 -16.98
CA ILE A 56 8.23 -3.80 -18.20
C ILE A 56 6.70 -3.87 -18.24
N ARG A 57 6.12 -5.06 -18.01
CA ARG A 57 4.65 -5.25 -17.99
C ARG A 57 3.98 -4.31 -16.99
N ASP A 58 4.50 -4.26 -15.77
CA ASP A 58 3.91 -3.50 -14.68
C ASP A 58 4.01 -1.99 -14.97
N ARG A 59 5.15 -1.53 -15.50
CA ARG A 59 5.33 -0.13 -15.88
C ARG A 59 4.47 0.29 -17.07
N LEU A 60 4.31 -0.59 -18.08
CA LEU A 60 3.36 -0.38 -19.18
C LEU A 60 1.93 -0.20 -18.66
N GLY A 61 1.53 -1.00 -17.66
CA GLY A 61 0.23 -0.87 -17.00
C GLY A 61 0.03 0.50 -16.33
N GLN A 62 1.03 0.93 -15.54
CA GLN A 62 0.99 2.24 -14.87
C GLN A 62 0.90 3.41 -15.85
N LEU A 63 1.67 3.37 -16.94
CA LEU A 63 1.65 4.43 -17.96
C LEU A 63 0.33 4.44 -18.74
N ALA A 64 -0.25 3.27 -19.01
CA ALA A 64 -1.58 3.17 -19.61
C ALA A 64 -2.68 3.75 -18.71
N GLU A 65 -2.58 3.54 -17.39
CA GLU A 65 -3.48 4.16 -16.42
C GLU A 65 -3.36 5.69 -16.42
N LEU A 66 -2.12 6.20 -16.41
CA LEU A 66 -1.84 7.63 -16.53
C LEU A 66 -2.44 8.23 -17.81
N ASP A 67 -2.26 7.57 -18.97
CA ASP A 67 -2.81 8.02 -20.24
C ASP A 67 -4.34 8.03 -20.23
N SER A 68 -4.97 6.99 -19.67
CA SER A 68 -6.42 6.89 -19.53
C SER A 68 -6.97 8.02 -18.67
N ARG A 69 -6.32 8.31 -17.55
CA ARG A 69 -6.69 9.42 -16.68
C ARG A 69 -6.47 10.76 -17.36
N ARG A 70 -5.36 10.94 -18.08
CA ARG A 70 -5.06 12.15 -18.86
C ARG A 70 -6.15 12.44 -19.89
N ALA A 71 -6.59 11.43 -20.65
CA ALA A 71 -7.67 11.56 -21.60
C ALA A 71 -8.99 12.00 -20.91
N THR A 72 -9.28 11.43 -19.73
CA THR A 72 -10.46 11.81 -18.93
C THR A 72 -10.39 13.26 -18.47
N VAL A 73 -9.23 13.71 -17.99
CA VAL A 73 -8.99 15.09 -17.57
C VAL A 73 -9.17 16.06 -18.75
N LEU A 74 -8.55 15.78 -19.90
CA LEU A 74 -8.70 16.61 -21.10
C LEU A 74 -10.16 16.72 -21.55
N ALA A 75 -10.90 15.61 -21.57
CA ALA A 75 -12.32 15.59 -21.93
C ALA A 75 -13.18 16.41 -20.94
N SER A 76 -12.86 16.36 -19.65
CA SER A 76 -13.54 17.18 -18.63
C SER A 76 -13.26 18.67 -18.85
N LEU A 77 -12.00 19.05 -19.04
CA LEU A 77 -11.59 20.43 -19.30
C LEU A 77 -12.23 21.00 -20.57
N GLU A 78 -12.32 20.20 -21.63
CA GLU A 78 -12.99 20.58 -22.88
C GLU A 78 -14.49 20.77 -22.68
N LYS A 79 -15.15 19.81 -22.04
CA LYS A 79 -16.60 19.85 -21.75
C LYS A 79 -17.00 21.09 -20.96
N HIS A 80 -16.16 21.55 -20.05
CA HIS A 80 -16.40 22.72 -19.20
C HIS A 80 -15.82 24.03 -19.77
N GLY A 81 -15.22 24.01 -20.95
CA GLY A 81 -14.70 25.20 -21.63
C GLY A 81 -13.44 25.80 -20.99
N HIS A 82 -12.71 25.03 -20.17
CA HIS A 82 -11.47 25.46 -19.53
C HIS A 82 -10.22 25.14 -20.38
N LEU A 83 -10.34 24.23 -21.34
CA LEU A 83 -9.21 23.77 -22.13
C LEU A 83 -8.66 24.86 -23.05
N ASN A 84 -7.37 25.17 -22.90
CA ASN A 84 -6.60 26.01 -23.80
C ASN A 84 -5.25 25.33 -24.12
N ASP A 85 -4.49 25.86 -25.07
CA ASP A 85 -3.24 25.25 -25.54
C ASP A 85 -2.19 25.10 -24.43
N ALA A 86 -2.08 26.09 -23.52
CA ALA A 86 -1.14 26.04 -22.41
C ALA A 86 -1.53 24.95 -21.39
N LEU A 87 -2.81 24.84 -21.04
CA LEU A 87 -3.32 23.83 -20.12
C LEU A 87 -3.26 22.42 -20.73
N ARG A 88 -3.55 22.29 -22.03
CA ARG A 88 -3.36 21.04 -22.79
C ARG A 88 -1.91 20.57 -22.70
N ALA A 89 -0.95 21.44 -23.01
CA ALA A 89 0.47 21.12 -22.96
C ALA A 89 0.91 20.70 -21.54
N LYS A 90 0.41 21.36 -20.49
CA LYS A 90 0.67 20.97 -19.10
C LYS A 90 0.14 19.56 -18.77
N VAL A 91 -1.11 19.27 -19.14
CA VAL A 91 -1.74 17.95 -18.90
C VAL A 91 -1.04 16.84 -19.67
N GLU A 92 -0.61 17.12 -20.90
CA GLU A 92 0.17 16.19 -21.73
C GLU A 92 1.57 15.93 -21.17
N ALA A 93 2.22 16.96 -20.60
CA ALA A 93 3.53 16.84 -19.96
C ALA A 93 3.52 16.23 -18.56
N ALA A 94 2.34 15.93 -17.97
CA ALA A 94 2.26 15.37 -16.63
C ALA A 94 2.87 13.95 -16.57
N GLU A 95 3.93 13.79 -15.76
CA GLU A 95 4.73 12.56 -15.64
C GLU A 95 4.17 11.57 -14.60
N SER A 96 3.23 12.00 -13.77
CA SER A 96 2.61 11.14 -12.75
C SER A 96 1.15 11.49 -12.54
N LEU A 97 0.39 10.53 -11.99
CA LEU A 97 -1.01 10.76 -11.61
C LEU A 97 -1.14 11.90 -10.60
N ALA A 98 -0.24 12.01 -9.63
CA ALA A 98 -0.29 13.08 -8.63
C ALA A 98 -0.14 14.47 -9.27
N VAL A 99 0.80 14.65 -10.20
CA VAL A 99 0.98 15.92 -10.93
C VAL A 99 -0.22 16.22 -11.82
N LEU A 100 -0.78 15.19 -12.47
CA LEU A 100 -1.98 15.33 -13.28
C LEU A 100 -3.20 15.78 -12.46
N GLU A 101 -3.41 15.20 -11.28
CA GLU A 101 -4.48 15.60 -10.37
C GLU A 101 -4.25 17.03 -9.84
N ASP A 102 -3.02 17.42 -9.53
CA ASP A 102 -2.70 18.79 -9.10
C ASP A 102 -3.08 19.82 -10.19
N ILE A 103 -2.78 19.53 -11.47
CA ILE A 103 -3.13 20.40 -12.60
C ILE A 103 -4.66 20.48 -12.79
N TYR A 104 -5.37 19.37 -12.54
CA TYR A 104 -6.82 19.29 -12.72
C TYR A 104 -7.62 19.88 -11.54
N LEU A 105 -7.05 19.89 -10.34
CA LEU A 105 -7.71 20.27 -9.09
C LEU A 105 -8.48 21.61 -9.13
N PRO A 106 -7.98 22.70 -9.78
CA PRO A 106 -8.73 23.95 -9.87
C PRO A 106 -10.05 23.83 -10.66
N PHE A 107 -10.12 22.87 -11.57
CA PHE A 107 -11.21 22.69 -12.53
C PHE A 107 -12.15 21.53 -12.17
N GLU A 108 -11.80 20.75 -11.16
CA GLU A 108 -12.64 19.65 -10.70
C GLU A 108 -13.99 20.18 -10.18
N PRO A 109 -15.13 19.53 -10.50
CA PRO A 109 -16.43 19.90 -9.92
C PRO A 109 -16.41 19.82 -8.39
N LYS A 110 -16.42 20.97 -7.71
CA LYS A 110 -16.31 21.05 -6.25
C LYS A 110 -17.67 20.97 -5.57
N ARG A 111 -17.69 20.31 -4.41
CA ARG A 111 -18.78 20.50 -3.43
C ARG A 111 -18.78 21.96 -2.97
N ARG A 112 -19.92 22.49 -2.55
CA ARG A 112 -20.07 23.88 -2.09
C ARG A 112 -19.14 24.16 -0.89
N THR A 113 -17.94 24.67 -1.17
CA THR A 113 -16.89 24.96 -0.16
C THR A 113 -17.11 26.32 0.49
N LYS A 114 -16.41 26.58 1.61
CA LYS A 114 -16.42 27.92 2.21
C LYS A 114 -15.95 29.01 1.24
N ALA A 115 -14.95 28.70 0.41
CA ALA A 115 -14.47 29.60 -0.64
C ALA A 115 -15.52 29.79 -1.74
N THR A 116 -16.18 28.72 -2.19
CA THR A 116 -17.27 28.82 -3.18
C THR A 116 -18.41 29.72 -2.66
N VAL A 117 -18.82 29.54 -1.40
CA VAL A 117 -19.81 30.43 -0.75
C VAL A 117 -19.31 31.87 -0.71
N ALA A 118 -18.06 32.12 -0.36
CA ALA A 118 -17.49 33.46 -0.37
C ALA A 118 -17.47 34.09 -1.79
N ARG A 119 -17.20 33.30 -2.84
CA ARG A 119 -17.29 33.75 -4.24
C ARG A 119 -18.72 34.07 -4.65
N GLU A 120 -19.70 33.25 -4.26
CA GLU A 120 -21.14 33.51 -4.47
C GLU A 120 -21.58 34.83 -3.80
N LYS A 121 -20.98 35.16 -2.65
CA LYS A 121 -21.18 36.44 -1.94
C LYS A 121 -20.42 37.63 -2.57
N GLY A 122 -19.65 37.41 -3.64
CA GLY A 122 -18.93 38.45 -4.36
C GLY A 122 -17.62 38.90 -3.71
N LEU A 123 -17.01 38.07 -2.85
CA LEU A 123 -15.77 38.39 -2.12
C LEU A 123 -14.47 38.10 -2.92
N GLU A 124 -14.58 37.56 -4.13
CA GLU A 124 -13.43 37.24 -4.98
C GLU A 124 -12.53 38.46 -5.29
N PRO A 125 -13.06 39.66 -5.65
CA PRO A 125 -12.21 40.82 -5.91
C PRO A 125 -11.46 41.29 -4.66
N LEU A 126 -12.04 41.14 -3.45
CA LEU A 126 -11.38 41.44 -2.18
C LEU A 126 -10.19 40.49 -1.95
N ALA A 127 -10.40 39.19 -2.16
CA ALA A 127 -9.33 38.19 -2.04
C ALA A 127 -8.19 38.49 -3.02
N GLN A 128 -8.49 38.80 -4.29
CA GLN A 128 -7.48 39.14 -5.29
C GLN A 128 -6.68 40.39 -4.92
N ALA A 129 -7.35 41.43 -4.42
CA ALA A 129 -6.69 42.65 -3.94
C ALA A 129 -5.74 42.36 -2.77
N ILE A 130 -6.16 41.54 -1.80
CA ILE A 130 -5.32 41.13 -0.66
C ILE A 130 -4.14 40.27 -1.14
N MET A 131 -4.36 39.31 -2.06
CA MET A 131 -3.32 38.44 -2.61
C MET A 131 -2.20 39.21 -3.33
N ALA A 132 -2.56 40.33 -3.97
CA ALA A 132 -1.61 41.19 -4.67
C ALA A 132 -0.56 41.80 -3.74
N GLN A 133 -0.91 42.04 -2.46
CA GLN A 133 -0.03 42.58 -1.41
C GLN A 133 0.62 43.91 -1.80
N THR A 134 -0.17 44.85 -2.31
CA THR A 134 0.30 46.16 -2.77
C THR A 134 0.26 47.24 -1.68
N GLY A 135 0.13 46.86 -0.40
CA GLY A 135 0.05 47.77 0.74
C GLY A 135 -1.38 48.25 1.05
N ALA A 136 -2.40 47.48 0.66
CA ALA A 136 -3.79 47.83 0.94
C ALA A 136 -4.08 47.72 2.45
N ASP A 137 -4.88 48.63 3.00
CA ASP A 137 -5.51 48.41 4.31
C ASP A 137 -6.66 47.40 4.13
N PRO A 138 -6.57 46.19 4.68
CA PRO A 138 -7.59 45.17 4.44
C PRO A 138 -8.96 45.55 4.98
N ARG A 139 -9.01 46.26 6.11
CA ARG A 139 -10.30 46.70 6.69
C ARG A 139 -10.97 47.74 5.80
N GLY A 140 -10.21 48.73 5.33
CA GLY A 140 -10.67 49.69 4.33
C GLY A 140 -11.12 49.01 3.03
N ALA A 141 -10.34 48.06 2.52
CA ALA A 141 -10.65 47.31 1.30
C ALA A 141 -11.90 46.43 1.43
N ALA A 142 -12.23 45.95 2.63
CA ALA A 142 -13.41 45.12 2.89
C ALA A 142 -14.72 45.91 3.00
N LEU A 143 -14.69 47.23 3.26
CA LEU A 143 -15.90 48.06 3.42
C LEU A 143 -16.91 47.92 2.28
N PRO A 144 -16.52 47.96 0.99
CA PRO A 144 -17.46 47.85 -0.13
C PRO A 144 -18.13 46.47 -0.25
N PHE A 145 -17.65 45.47 0.50
CA PHE A 145 -18.10 44.09 0.43
C PHE A 145 -19.03 43.69 1.58
N VAL A 146 -19.29 44.59 2.53
CA VAL A 146 -20.31 44.40 3.57
C VAL A 146 -21.68 44.63 2.97
N ASP A 147 -22.46 43.55 2.86
CA ASP A 147 -23.73 43.51 2.15
C ASP A 147 -24.67 42.49 2.84
N LEU A 148 -25.69 43.00 3.52
CA LEU A 148 -26.69 42.18 4.22
C LEU A 148 -27.47 41.27 3.27
N GLU A 149 -27.72 41.70 2.03
CA GLU A 149 -28.47 40.91 1.05
C GLU A 149 -27.65 39.71 0.55
N LYS A 150 -26.32 39.87 0.47
CA LYS A 150 -25.38 38.79 0.21
C LYS A 150 -24.98 38.01 1.47
N GLY A 151 -25.53 38.36 2.63
CA GLY A 151 -25.24 37.71 3.90
C GLY A 151 -23.80 37.91 4.38
N VAL A 152 -23.21 39.07 4.09
CA VAL A 152 -21.94 39.55 4.67
C VAL A 152 -22.28 40.73 5.57
N THR A 153 -22.40 40.46 6.87
CA THR A 153 -22.96 41.41 7.85
C THR A 153 -21.89 42.28 8.52
N THR A 154 -20.63 41.84 8.49
CA THR A 154 -19.52 42.55 9.15
C THR A 154 -18.25 42.56 8.27
N LEU A 155 -17.33 43.47 8.59
CA LEU A 155 -15.99 43.51 7.98
C LEU A 155 -15.22 42.22 8.22
N ASP A 156 -15.33 41.65 9.43
CA ASP A 156 -14.61 40.43 9.78
C ASP A 156 -15.14 39.23 8.97
N GLU A 157 -16.45 39.16 8.70
CA GLU A 157 -17.02 38.14 7.79
C GLU A 157 -16.54 38.29 6.34
N ALA A 158 -16.39 39.54 5.85
CA ALA A 158 -15.84 39.79 4.53
C ALA A 158 -14.37 39.33 4.42
N LEU A 159 -13.56 39.64 5.44
CA LEU A 159 -12.15 39.24 5.50
C LEU A 159 -11.99 37.73 5.70
N GLU A 160 -12.82 37.09 6.52
CA GLU A 160 -12.83 35.63 6.67
C GLU A 160 -13.18 34.94 5.34
N GLY A 161 -14.22 35.44 4.65
CA GLY A 161 -14.61 34.93 3.34
C GLY A 161 -13.51 35.08 2.30
N ALA A 162 -12.85 36.25 2.24
CA ALA A 162 -11.67 36.44 1.39
C ALA A 162 -10.52 35.49 1.78
N GLY A 163 -10.27 35.29 3.08
CA GLY A 163 -9.29 34.34 3.59
C GLY A 163 -9.56 32.90 3.15
N HIS A 164 -10.82 32.48 3.10
CA HIS A 164 -11.19 31.15 2.58
C HIS A 164 -10.88 30.99 1.09
N ILE A 165 -11.10 32.04 0.28
CA ILE A 165 -10.74 32.05 -1.14
C ILE A 165 -9.22 31.97 -1.31
N LEU A 166 -8.46 32.75 -0.54
CA LEU A 166 -7.00 32.70 -0.52
C LEU A 166 -6.47 31.31 -0.14
N ALA A 167 -7.03 30.71 0.91
CA ALA A 167 -6.62 29.40 1.37
C ALA A 167 -6.89 28.30 0.32
N GLU A 168 -8.00 28.38 -0.40
CA GLU A 168 -8.30 27.46 -1.51
C GLU A 168 -7.36 27.68 -2.70
N THR A 169 -7.06 28.94 -3.04
CA THR A 169 -6.11 29.29 -4.09
C THR A 169 -4.71 28.73 -3.80
N ILE A 170 -4.24 28.86 -2.56
CA ILE A 170 -2.95 28.31 -2.12
C ILE A 170 -2.94 26.77 -2.12
N ASN A 171 -4.07 26.15 -1.75
CA ASN A 171 -4.21 24.69 -1.76
C ASN A 171 -4.11 24.09 -3.16
N GLU A 172 -4.49 24.87 -4.17
CA GLU A 172 -4.58 24.49 -5.58
C GLU A 172 -3.34 24.88 -6.39
N ASP A 173 -2.37 25.53 -5.76
CA ASP A 173 -1.12 25.90 -6.42
C ASP A 173 -0.21 24.68 -6.62
N GLU A 174 0.08 24.37 -7.88
CA GLU A 174 0.91 23.23 -8.31
C GLU A 174 2.31 23.28 -7.65
N THR A 175 2.90 24.47 -7.51
CA THR A 175 4.26 24.64 -6.96
C THR A 175 4.28 24.37 -5.46
N ALA A 176 3.29 24.90 -4.73
CA ALA A 176 3.13 24.67 -3.30
C ALA A 176 2.91 23.19 -2.99
N ARG A 177 2.01 22.53 -3.72
CA ARG A 177 1.75 21.09 -3.58
C ARG A 177 3.01 20.27 -3.87
N GLY A 178 3.72 20.58 -4.96
CA GLY A 178 4.97 19.91 -5.31
C GLY A 178 6.05 20.01 -4.23
N ARG A 179 6.30 21.23 -3.71
CA ARG A 179 7.30 21.44 -2.64
C ARG A 179 6.90 20.77 -1.33
N LEU A 180 5.62 20.87 -0.95
CA LEU A 180 5.13 20.23 0.27
C LEU A 180 5.13 18.70 0.14
N ARG A 181 4.80 18.15 -1.03
CA ARG A 181 4.89 16.70 -1.28
C ARG A 181 6.32 16.18 -1.06
N GLY A 182 7.33 16.90 -1.55
CA GLY A 182 8.73 16.61 -1.25
C GLY A 182 9.04 16.64 0.25
N LEU A 183 8.57 17.68 0.96
CA LEU A 183 8.71 17.77 2.42
C LEU A 183 8.06 16.59 3.15
N PHE A 184 6.85 16.18 2.76
CA PHE A 184 6.16 15.02 3.33
C PHE A 184 6.96 13.72 3.09
N GLN A 185 7.44 13.51 1.87
CA GLN A 185 8.22 12.32 1.52
C GLN A 185 9.53 12.23 2.33
N GLU A 186 10.20 13.35 2.58
CA GLU A 186 11.50 13.38 3.25
C GLU A 186 11.42 13.46 4.77
N LYS A 187 10.47 14.25 5.30
CA LYS A 187 10.47 14.70 6.70
C LYS A 187 9.22 14.34 7.50
N ALA A 188 8.22 13.70 6.89
CA ALA A 188 7.06 13.27 7.66
C ALA A 188 7.44 12.25 8.75
N VAL A 189 6.81 12.39 9.91
CA VAL A 189 6.92 11.48 11.04
C VAL A 189 5.59 10.76 11.19
N ILE A 190 5.62 9.44 11.20
CA ILE A 190 4.48 8.62 11.62
C ILE A 190 4.38 8.75 13.13
N ARG A 191 3.23 9.21 13.63
CA ARG A 191 2.89 9.20 15.04
C ARG A 191 1.68 8.29 15.24
N SER A 192 1.82 7.33 16.15
CA SER A 192 0.77 6.39 16.54
C SER A 192 0.44 6.55 18.00
N THR A 193 -0.85 6.68 18.31
CA THR A 193 -1.35 6.75 19.68
C THR A 193 -2.53 5.80 19.87
N VAL A 194 -2.67 5.19 21.04
CA VAL A 194 -3.85 4.39 21.38
C VAL A 194 -5.11 5.25 21.44
N ALA A 195 -6.21 4.73 20.91
CA ALA A 195 -7.52 5.33 21.05
C ALA A 195 -8.00 5.21 22.51
N ALA A 196 -8.62 6.26 23.03
CA ALA A 196 -9.04 6.31 24.43
C ALA A 196 -9.97 5.12 24.79
N GLY A 197 -9.59 4.34 25.81
CA GLY A 197 -10.38 3.20 26.29
C GLY A 197 -10.13 1.89 25.54
N LYS A 198 -9.19 1.86 24.58
CA LYS A 198 -8.84 0.65 23.80
C LYS A 198 -7.57 -0.05 24.29
N GLU A 199 -7.00 0.35 25.42
CA GLU A 199 -5.70 -0.14 25.90
C GLU A 199 -5.70 -1.64 26.21
N THR A 200 -6.79 -2.16 26.77
CA THR A 200 -6.93 -3.58 27.12
C THR A 200 -7.31 -4.44 25.92
N GLU A 201 -8.27 -3.98 25.10
CA GLU A 201 -8.73 -4.66 23.88
C GLU A 201 -7.61 -4.72 22.83
N GLY A 202 -6.84 -3.64 22.75
CA GLY A 202 -5.78 -3.42 21.79
C GLY A 202 -4.40 -3.96 22.19
N ILE A 203 -4.29 -4.80 23.23
CA ILE A 203 -3.00 -5.18 23.83
C ILE A 203 -1.99 -5.77 22.82
N LYS A 204 -2.47 -6.38 21.74
CA LYS A 204 -1.64 -6.89 20.63
C LYS A 204 -0.89 -5.80 19.84
N PHE A 205 -1.31 -4.53 19.96
CA PHE A 205 -0.70 -3.35 19.36
C PHE A 205 0.04 -2.47 20.38
N LYS A 206 0.27 -2.98 21.60
CA LYS A 206 0.87 -2.23 22.72
C LYS A 206 2.15 -1.49 22.35
N ASP A 207 2.99 -2.11 21.51
CA ASP A 207 4.26 -1.52 21.05
C ASP A 207 4.07 -0.22 20.24
N TYR A 208 2.84 0.04 19.76
CA TYR A 208 2.49 1.19 18.94
C TYR A 208 1.54 2.18 19.66
N PHE A 209 1.31 2.04 20.97
CA PHE A 209 0.41 2.92 21.73
C PHE A 209 0.94 4.34 21.93
N ASP A 210 2.26 4.51 21.91
CA ASP A 210 2.95 5.80 21.86
C ASP A 210 4.22 5.60 21.04
N TRP A 211 4.10 5.73 19.73
CA TRP A 211 5.17 5.44 18.79
C TRP A 211 5.37 6.57 17.80
N GLN A 212 6.64 6.87 17.52
CA GLN A 212 7.03 7.86 16.54
C GLN A 212 8.25 7.39 15.73
N GLU A 213 8.16 7.48 14.41
CA GLU A 213 9.29 7.18 13.53
C GLU A 213 9.23 7.96 12.20
N PRO A 214 10.38 8.22 11.54
CA PRO A 214 10.38 8.82 10.21
C PRO A 214 9.64 7.95 9.19
N ALA A 215 8.70 8.53 8.46
CA ALA A 215 7.88 7.82 7.47
C ALA A 215 8.72 7.24 6.32
N ALA A 216 9.71 8.01 5.85
CA ALA A 216 10.60 7.62 4.76
C ALA A 216 11.33 6.29 5.04
N ALA A 217 11.77 6.07 6.28
CA ALA A 217 12.56 4.92 6.70
C ALA A 217 11.75 3.82 7.41
N ALA A 218 10.42 4.00 7.55
CA ALA A 218 9.58 3.08 8.29
C ALA A 218 9.53 1.68 7.61
N PRO A 219 9.90 0.59 8.33
CA PRO A 219 9.83 -0.78 7.83
C PRO A 219 8.40 -1.21 7.48
N SER A 220 8.26 -2.01 6.41
CA SER A 220 6.96 -2.50 5.90
C SER A 220 6.09 -3.11 7.01
N HIS A 221 6.62 -4.06 7.78
CA HIS A 221 5.85 -4.76 8.81
C HIS A 221 5.29 -3.82 9.91
N ARG A 222 6.01 -2.75 10.26
CA ARG A 222 5.54 -1.75 11.24
C ARG A 222 4.44 -0.89 10.67
N VAL A 223 4.61 -0.40 9.43
CA VAL A 223 3.57 0.35 8.72
C VAL A 223 2.29 -0.47 8.63
N LEU A 224 2.38 -1.75 8.25
CA LEU A 224 1.22 -2.64 8.17
C LEU A 224 0.59 -2.92 9.54
N ALA A 225 1.38 -3.11 10.59
CA ALA A 225 0.89 -3.33 11.94
C ALA A 225 0.13 -2.11 12.49
N MET A 226 0.72 -0.92 12.36
CA MET A 226 0.10 0.34 12.77
C MET A 226 -1.22 0.58 12.01
N ARG A 227 -1.21 0.43 10.68
CA ARG A 227 -2.44 0.60 9.86
C ARG A 227 -3.51 -0.44 10.19
N ARG A 228 -3.12 -1.66 10.55
CA ARG A 228 -4.06 -2.68 11.02
C ARG A 228 -4.69 -2.25 12.34
N GLY A 229 -3.91 -1.73 13.27
CA GLY A 229 -4.44 -1.21 14.54
C GLY A 229 -5.38 -0.02 14.34
N GLU A 230 -5.09 0.85 13.38
CA GLU A 230 -5.99 1.94 13.01
C GLU A 230 -7.29 1.45 12.39
N ARG A 231 -7.23 0.49 11.44
CA ARG A 231 -8.43 -0.10 10.83
C ARG A 231 -9.31 -0.84 11.84
N GLU A 232 -8.72 -1.33 12.93
CA GLU A 232 -9.44 -1.97 14.04
C GLU A 232 -9.88 -0.96 15.12
N ASP A 233 -9.80 0.35 14.84
CA ASP A 233 -10.17 1.47 15.74
C ASP A 233 -9.40 1.45 17.09
N VAL A 234 -8.23 0.83 17.14
CA VAL A 234 -7.38 0.74 18.33
C VAL A 234 -6.32 1.85 18.35
N LEU A 235 -5.77 2.19 17.18
CA LEU A 235 -4.74 3.22 17.05
C LEU A 235 -5.27 4.42 16.26
N SER A 236 -4.73 5.59 16.54
CA SER A 236 -4.85 6.78 15.72
C SER A 236 -3.48 7.09 15.12
N LEU A 237 -3.41 7.24 13.79
CA LEU A 237 -2.16 7.55 13.10
C LEU A 237 -2.22 8.93 12.46
N SER A 238 -1.14 9.70 12.63
CA SER A 238 -0.85 10.87 11.80
C SER A 238 0.51 10.73 11.12
N MET A 239 0.64 11.29 9.92
CA MET A 239 1.87 11.27 9.12
C MET A 239 2.13 12.66 8.58
N LEU A 240 2.78 13.50 9.39
CA LEU A 240 2.95 14.92 9.12
C LEU A 240 4.43 15.32 9.25
N PRO A 241 4.94 16.23 8.40
CA PRO A 241 6.23 16.87 8.63
C PRO A 241 6.13 17.93 9.74
N PRO A 242 7.27 18.48 10.21
CA PRO A 242 7.27 19.66 11.08
C PRO A 242 6.49 20.81 10.44
N GLU A 243 5.47 21.31 11.14
CA GLU A 243 4.55 22.33 10.62
C GLU A 243 5.29 23.61 10.24
N GLU A 244 6.30 24.01 11.02
CA GLU A 244 7.07 25.22 10.82
C GLU A 244 7.78 25.23 9.46
N GLN A 245 8.24 24.06 8.98
CA GLN A 245 8.88 23.94 7.68
C GLN A 245 7.88 24.05 6.53
N ALA A 246 6.68 23.48 6.72
CA ALA A 246 5.62 23.59 5.73
C ALA A 246 5.12 25.04 5.60
N LEU A 247 4.93 25.73 6.74
CA LEU A 247 4.56 27.14 6.75
C LEU A 247 5.64 28.01 6.12
N ALA A 248 6.93 27.76 6.41
CA ALA A 248 8.03 28.49 5.78
C ALA A 248 8.05 28.36 4.24
N ILE A 249 7.71 27.17 3.70
CA ILE A 249 7.58 26.98 2.26
C ILE A 249 6.45 27.84 1.70
N LEU A 250 5.27 27.81 2.32
CA LEU A 250 4.11 28.57 1.85
C LEU A 250 4.32 30.08 1.98
N GLU A 251 4.88 30.53 3.11
CA GLU A 251 5.22 31.94 3.29
C GLU A 251 6.23 32.42 2.25
N GLY A 252 7.27 31.62 1.97
CA GLY A 252 8.26 31.95 0.93
C GLY A 252 7.69 31.98 -0.50
N LEU A 253 6.56 31.32 -0.76
CA LEU A 253 5.88 31.34 -2.05
C LEU A 253 4.87 32.48 -2.17
N PHE A 254 4.11 32.75 -1.11
CA PHE A 254 2.92 33.59 -1.19
C PHE A 254 3.04 34.92 -0.46
N VAL A 255 3.86 35.04 0.59
CA VAL A 255 3.97 36.27 1.39
C VAL A 255 5.09 37.15 0.82
N LYS A 256 4.72 38.33 0.33
CA LYS A 256 5.61 39.24 -0.42
C LYS A 256 6.15 40.39 0.41
N SER A 257 5.47 40.76 1.50
CA SER A 257 5.85 41.91 2.32
C SER A 257 5.45 41.73 3.79
N ALA A 258 5.66 42.76 4.60
CA ALA A 258 5.27 42.82 6.02
C ALA A 258 4.03 43.70 6.27
N GLY A 259 3.29 44.07 5.22
CA GLY A 259 2.05 44.85 5.32
C GLY A 259 0.87 44.07 5.93
N ALA A 260 -0.20 44.80 6.28
CA ALA A 260 -1.40 44.20 6.85
C ALA A 260 -2.12 43.23 5.90
N ASP A 261 -2.08 43.51 4.59
CA ASP A 261 -2.55 42.59 3.54
C ASP A 261 -1.71 41.29 3.49
N SER A 262 -0.40 41.40 3.67
CA SER A 262 0.53 40.28 3.67
C SER A 262 0.37 39.40 4.90
N GLU A 263 0.01 39.98 6.05
CA GLU A 263 -0.39 39.22 7.24
C GLU A 263 -1.64 38.36 6.97
N LEU A 264 -2.64 38.89 6.26
CA LEU A 264 -3.82 38.09 5.90
C LEU A 264 -3.47 36.94 4.95
N VAL A 265 -2.55 37.17 3.99
CA VAL A 265 -2.03 36.08 3.15
C VAL A 265 -1.29 35.03 3.98
N ARG A 266 -0.48 35.45 4.97
CA ARG A 266 0.18 34.52 5.91
C ARG A 266 -0.83 33.67 6.69
N LEU A 267 -1.87 34.30 7.23
CA LEU A 267 -2.94 33.60 7.94
C LEU A 267 -3.69 32.63 7.02
N ALA A 268 -3.98 33.04 5.79
CA ALA A 268 -4.62 32.18 4.80
C ALA A 268 -3.72 31.00 4.37
N ALA A 269 -2.41 31.20 4.25
CA ALA A 269 -1.45 30.13 4.00
C ALA A 269 -1.43 29.10 5.14
N ALA A 270 -1.46 29.57 6.39
CA ALA A 270 -1.52 28.68 7.56
C ALA A 270 -2.85 27.91 7.65
N ASP A 271 -3.99 28.56 7.38
CA ASP A 271 -5.30 27.89 7.28
C ASP A 271 -5.32 26.87 6.14
N SER A 272 -4.78 27.23 4.97
CA SER A 272 -4.64 26.32 3.82
C SER A 272 -3.86 25.07 4.19
N TYR A 273 -2.70 25.23 4.86
CA TYR A 273 -1.90 24.11 5.33
C TYR A 273 -2.69 23.20 6.27
N ARG A 274 -3.18 23.74 7.39
CA ARG A 274 -3.79 22.94 8.46
C ARG A 274 -5.08 22.25 8.04
N ARG A 275 -5.89 22.92 7.23
CA ARG A 275 -7.24 22.45 6.89
C ARG A 275 -7.30 21.65 5.59
N LEU A 276 -6.47 21.99 4.60
CA LEU A 276 -6.58 21.49 3.24
C LEU A 276 -5.34 20.69 2.81
N LEU A 277 -4.18 21.35 2.68
CA LEU A 277 -2.98 20.75 2.10
C LEU A 277 -2.44 19.60 2.96
N SER A 278 -2.34 19.77 4.28
CA SER A 278 -1.78 18.74 5.16
C SER A 278 -2.57 17.44 5.08
N ARG A 279 -3.91 17.50 5.08
CA ARG A 279 -4.79 16.32 4.99
C ARG A 279 -4.67 15.61 3.64
N SER A 280 -4.65 16.39 2.56
CA SER A 280 -4.56 15.84 1.21
C SER A 280 -3.19 15.16 1.00
N LEU A 281 -2.10 15.83 1.36
CA LEU A 281 -0.74 15.32 1.19
C LEU A 281 -0.42 14.17 2.18
N GLU A 282 -0.99 14.21 3.38
CA GLU A 282 -0.94 13.07 4.30
C GLU A 282 -1.64 11.85 3.68
N THR A 283 -2.80 12.03 3.06
CA THR A 283 -3.51 10.94 2.39
C THR A 283 -2.67 10.34 1.27
N GLU A 284 -2.05 11.17 0.43
CA GLU A 284 -1.12 10.73 -0.62
C GLU A 284 0.05 9.94 -0.03
N LEU A 285 0.73 10.47 0.99
CA LEU A 285 1.83 9.80 1.67
C LEU A 285 1.40 8.45 2.25
N ARG A 286 0.23 8.38 2.86
CA ARG A 286 -0.33 7.15 3.44
C ARG A 286 -0.55 6.10 2.35
N LEU A 287 -1.08 6.46 1.20
CA LEU A 287 -1.28 5.50 0.11
C LEU A 287 0.08 4.97 -0.39
N ASN A 288 1.04 5.86 -0.64
CA ASN A 288 2.39 5.49 -1.08
C ASN A 288 3.11 4.57 -0.08
N LEU A 289 3.05 4.88 1.22
CA LEU A 289 3.66 4.04 2.25
C LEU A 289 3.00 2.66 2.35
N LYS A 290 1.69 2.59 2.16
CA LYS A 290 0.97 1.32 2.13
C LYS A 290 1.40 0.48 0.93
N GLU A 291 1.40 1.07 -0.26
CA GLU A 291 1.81 0.37 -1.49
C GLU A 291 3.23 -0.17 -1.36
N ARG A 292 4.18 0.66 -0.91
CA ARG A 292 5.56 0.24 -0.64
C ARG A 292 5.63 -0.90 0.37
N ALA A 293 4.84 -0.82 1.45
CA ALA A 293 4.83 -1.85 2.47
C ALA A 293 4.22 -3.16 1.96
N ASP A 294 3.13 -3.10 1.20
CA ASP A 294 2.47 -4.27 0.61
C ASP A 294 3.41 -4.96 -0.39
N VAL A 295 4.06 -4.21 -1.28
CA VAL A 295 5.03 -4.77 -2.25
C VAL A 295 6.13 -5.53 -1.54
N GLU A 296 6.71 -4.96 -0.49
CA GLU A 296 7.77 -5.61 0.28
C GLU A 296 7.27 -6.85 1.03
N ALA A 297 6.08 -6.79 1.64
CA ALA A 297 5.51 -7.94 2.34
C ALA A 297 5.17 -9.08 1.37
N ILE A 298 4.59 -8.76 0.21
CA ILE A 298 4.28 -9.72 -0.85
C ILE A 298 5.57 -10.36 -1.38
N ARG A 299 6.64 -9.59 -1.57
CA ARG A 299 7.95 -10.11 -1.98
C ARG A 299 8.45 -11.17 -0.99
N VAL A 300 8.44 -10.86 0.31
CA VAL A 300 8.84 -11.83 1.35
C VAL A 300 7.96 -13.08 1.34
N PHE A 301 6.64 -12.93 1.19
CA PHE A 301 5.74 -14.08 1.09
C PHE A 301 5.97 -14.91 -0.18
N ALA A 302 6.24 -14.26 -1.31
CA ALA A 302 6.54 -14.91 -2.58
C ALA A 302 7.85 -15.70 -2.50
N ASP A 303 8.89 -15.14 -1.88
CA ASP A 303 10.18 -15.80 -1.67
C ASP A 303 10.02 -17.02 -0.75
N ASN A 304 9.31 -16.88 0.37
CA ASN A 304 9.00 -18.00 1.27
C ASN A 304 8.22 -19.11 0.55
N LEU A 305 7.23 -18.75 -0.27
CA LEU A 305 6.47 -19.72 -1.06
C LEU A 305 7.34 -20.40 -2.12
N ARG A 306 8.22 -19.65 -2.78
CA ARG A 306 9.16 -20.17 -3.77
C ARG A 306 10.09 -21.20 -3.13
N GLU A 307 10.66 -20.91 -1.97
CA GLU A 307 11.50 -21.85 -1.22
C GLU A 307 10.74 -23.13 -0.87
N LEU A 308 9.48 -23.02 -0.44
CA LEU A 308 8.64 -24.18 -0.15
C LEU A 308 8.36 -25.02 -1.39
N LEU A 309 8.06 -24.39 -2.53
CA LEU A 309 7.76 -25.09 -3.79
C LEU A 309 9.00 -25.73 -4.43
N LEU A 310 10.18 -25.15 -4.20
CA LEU A 310 11.46 -25.66 -4.71
C LEU A 310 12.21 -26.54 -3.72
N ALA A 311 11.62 -26.82 -2.55
CA ALA A 311 12.18 -27.74 -1.58
C ALA A 311 12.42 -29.11 -2.24
N SER A 312 13.59 -29.71 -1.97
CA SER A 312 13.97 -30.98 -2.58
C SER A 312 12.93 -32.05 -2.23
N PRO A 313 12.31 -32.71 -3.23
CA PRO A 313 11.35 -33.76 -2.95
C PRO A 313 12.05 -34.96 -2.33
N LEU A 314 11.43 -35.58 -1.33
CA LEU A 314 11.92 -36.83 -0.71
C LEU A 314 11.99 -38.00 -1.72
N GLY A 315 11.26 -37.89 -2.83
CA GLY A 315 11.15 -38.91 -3.86
C GLY A 315 10.11 -39.99 -3.51
N ALA A 316 10.13 -41.09 -4.27
CA ALA A 316 9.16 -42.17 -4.16
C ALA A 316 9.43 -43.07 -2.94
N LYS A 317 8.92 -42.65 -1.77
CA LYS A 317 9.05 -43.34 -0.49
C LYS A 317 7.68 -43.68 0.08
N ARG A 318 7.59 -44.78 0.84
CA ARG A 318 6.39 -45.05 1.67
C ARG A 318 6.41 -44.13 2.88
N VAL A 319 5.41 -43.26 3.01
CA VAL A 319 5.42 -42.17 4.00
C VAL A 319 4.31 -42.35 5.01
N MET A 320 4.63 -42.18 6.29
CA MET A 320 3.64 -41.93 7.33
C MET A 320 3.54 -40.42 7.56
N GLY A 321 2.38 -39.83 7.30
CA GLY A 321 2.11 -38.42 7.62
C GLY A 321 1.43 -38.32 8.98
N ILE A 322 1.89 -37.41 9.82
CA ILE A 322 1.31 -37.14 11.14
C ILE A 322 0.99 -35.65 11.25
N ASP A 323 -0.31 -35.33 11.33
CA ASP A 323 -0.82 -34.00 11.65
C ASP A 323 -1.02 -33.89 13.17
N PRO A 324 -0.16 -33.14 13.88
CA PRO A 324 -0.15 -33.12 15.33
C PRO A 324 -1.40 -32.48 15.95
N GLY A 325 -1.67 -32.85 17.20
CA GLY A 325 -2.70 -32.21 17.99
C GLY A 325 -2.72 -32.69 19.43
N PHE A 326 -3.03 -31.78 20.36
CA PHE A 326 -3.20 -32.11 21.77
C PHE A 326 -4.58 -32.75 22.01
N ARG A 327 -5.63 -31.92 22.08
CA ARG A 327 -6.98 -32.35 22.48
C ARG A 327 -7.65 -33.26 21.46
N THR A 328 -7.46 -32.97 20.17
CA THR A 328 -8.07 -33.71 19.06
C THR A 328 -7.24 -34.91 18.62
N GLY A 329 -6.11 -35.18 19.28
CA GLY A 329 -5.16 -36.21 18.89
C GLY A 329 -4.34 -35.84 17.65
N CYS A 330 -3.38 -36.70 17.34
CA CYS A 330 -2.56 -36.65 16.14
C CYS A 330 -3.20 -37.53 15.07
N LYS A 331 -3.51 -36.97 13.89
CA LYS A 331 -4.08 -37.71 12.77
C LYS A 331 -2.94 -38.33 12.00
N VAL A 332 -3.06 -39.61 11.70
CA VAL A 332 -2.00 -40.42 11.07
C VAL A 332 -2.51 -40.92 9.74
N VAL A 333 -1.68 -40.84 8.71
CA VAL A 333 -1.92 -41.46 7.40
C VAL A 333 -0.70 -42.27 6.98
N CYS A 334 -0.91 -43.37 6.27
CA CYS A 334 0.15 -44.16 5.63
C CYS A 334 -0.07 -44.15 4.12
N LEU A 335 0.96 -43.75 3.38
CA LEU A 335 0.97 -43.64 1.92
C LEU A 335 1.96 -44.63 1.31
N ASP A 336 1.65 -45.17 0.13
CA ASP A 336 2.63 -45.93 -0.64
C ASP A 336 3.62 -45.02 -1.40
N ARG A 337 4.53 -45.64 -2.17
CA ARG A 337 5.56 -44.90 -2.94
C ARG A 337 5.00 -44.01 -4.05
N GLN A 338 3.73 -44.18 -4.43
CA GLN A 338 3.04 -43.37 -5.44
C GLN A 338 2.16 -42.29 -4.79
N GLY A 339 2.12 -42.22 -3.46
CA GLY A 339 1.26 -41.29 -2.71
C GLY A 339 -0.16 -41.79 -2.51
N LYS A 340 -0.47 -43.05 -2.83
CA LYS A 340 -1.80 -43.61 -2.60
C LYS A 340 -2.02 -43.84 -1.11
N LEU A 341 -3.18 -43.41 -0.60
CA LEU A 341 -3.60 -43.68 0.77
C LEU A 341 -3.80 -45.17 1.01
N LEU A 342 -3.05 -45.72 1.97
CA LEU A 342 -3.15 -47.11 2.42
C LEU A 342 -3.97 -47.24 3.71
N HIS A 343 -3.82 -46.27 4.61
CA HIS A 343 -4.44 -46.30 5.93
C HIS A 343 -4.51 -44.90 6.55
N HIS A 344 -5.48 -44.68 7.42
CA HIS A 344 -5.55 -43.51 8.29
C HIS A 344 -6.02 -43.92 9.69
N ASP A 345 -5.58 -43.18 10.71
CA ASP A 345 -5.94 -43.39 12.12
C ASP A 345 -5.82 -42.08 12.92
N THR A 346 -6.24 -42.09 14.18
CA THR A 346 -6.01 -40.99 15.13
C THR A 346 -5.44 -41.54 16.42
N VAL A 347 -4.26 -41.03 16.82
CA VAL A 347 -3.56 -41.45 18.04
C VAL A 347 -3.46 -40.30 19.03
N PHE A 348 -3.39 -40.61 20.33
CA PHE A 348 -3.42 -39.61 21.40
C PHE A 348 -2.14 -39.64 22.26
N PRO A 349 -0.96 -39.27 21.71
CA PRO A 349 0.29 -39.38 22.44
C PRO A 349 0.40 -38.41 23.62
N HIS A 350 -0.37 -37.33 23.62
CA HIS A 350 -0.21 -36.20 24.56
C HIS A 350 -1.32 -36.10 25.62
N THR A 351 -2.25 -37.05 25.71
CA THR A 351 -3.42 -36.96 26.61
C THR A 351 -3.31 -37.84 27.87
N GLY A 352 -2.12 -38.40 28.14
CA GLY A 352 -1.84 -39.19 29.36
C GLY A 352 -1.02 -40.45 29.07
N ALA A 353 -0.33 -40.96 30.10
CA ALA A 353 0.66 -42.04 29.97
C ALA A 353 0.10 -43.31 29.29
N GLY A 354 -1.12 -43.74 29.65
CA GLY A 354 -1.74 -44.92 29.03
C GLY A 354 -2.06 -44.75 27.55
N GLN A 355 -2.40 -43.52 27.11
CA GLN A 355 -2.66 -43.22 25.70
C GLN A 355 -1.36 -43.08 24.90
N ALA A 356 -0.30 -42.57 25.53
CA ALA A 356 1.03 -42.53 24.93
C ALA A 356 1.55 -43.94 24.59
N VAL A 357 1.40 -44.92 25.50
CA VAL A 357 1.80 -46.31 25.24
C VAL A 357 1.01 -46.91 24.08
N ARG A 358 -0.31 -46.69 24.02
CA ARG A 358 -1.14 -47.14 22.90
C ARG A 358 -0.73 -46.50 21.58
N ALA A 359 -0.43 -45.19 21.59
CA ALA A 359 0.04 -44.49 20.39
C ALA A 359 1.39 -45.05 19.91
N GLU A 360 2.32 -45.35 20.83
CA GLU A 360 3.59 -45.99 20.50
C GLU A 360 3.40 -47.36 19.82
N GLU A 361 2.58 -48.23 20.40
CA GLU A 361 2.28 -49.55 19.84
C GLU A 361 1.67 -49.45 18.44
N THR A 362 0.65 -48.59 18.28
CA THR A 362 -0.01 -48.35 16.99
C THR A 362 0.98 -47.85 15.94
N LEU A 363 1.76 -46.80 16.24
CA LEU A 363 2.70 -46.22 15.27
C LEU A 363 3.79 -47.22 14.86
N ARG A 364 4.32 -48.02 15.79
CA ARG A 364 5.28 -49.10 15.47
C ARG A 364 4.65 -50.18 14.58
N GLN A 365 3.43 -50.59 14.87
CA GLN A 365 2.71 -51.58 14.08
C GLN A 365 2.47 -51.08 12.65
N LEU A 366 2.02 -49.84 12.50
CA LEU A 366 1.80 -49.21 11.20
C LEU A 366 3.10 -49.10 10.39
N CYS A 367 4.21 -48.69 11.03
CA CYS A 367 5.52 -48.61 10.40
C CYS A 367 5.96 -49.97 9.82
N ARG A 368 5.81 -51.04 10.59
CA ARG A 368 6.16 -52.41 10.15
C ARG A 368 5.22 -52.93 9.07
N ARG A 369 3.90 -52.78 9.28
CA ARG A 369 2.86 -53.31 8.38
C ARG A 369 2.95 -52.69 6.98
N PHE A 370 3.16 -51.38 6.91
CA PHE A 370 3.20 -50.65 5.65
C PHE A 370 4.62 -50.43 5.12
N GLN A 371 5.63 -50.97 5.79
CA GLN A 371 7.06 -50.81 5.43
C GLN A 371 7.41 -49.34 5.21
N ILE A 372 7.04 -48.49 6.17
CA ILE A 372 7.26 -47.04 6.11
C ILE A 372 8.75 -46.78 6.03
N GLU A 373 9.14 -45.89 5.12
CA GLU A 373 10.52 -45.46 4.90
C GLU A 373 10.78 -44.05 5.47
N ALA A 374 9.73 -43.24 5.65
CA ALA A 374 9.83 -41.91 6.23
C ALA A 374 8.56 -41.52 7.01
N VAL A 375 8.75 -40.76 8.08
CA VAL A 375 7.67 -40.17 8.88
C VAL A 375 7.76 -38.65 8.75
N ALA A 376 6.70 -38.03 8.23
CA ALA A 376 6.55 -36.58 8.13
C ALA A 376 5.64 -36.09 9.27
N VAL A 377 6.13 -35.17 10.09
CA VAL A 377 5.40 -34.59 11.22
C VAL A 377 5.14 -33.11 10.96
N GLY A 378 3.89 -32.68 11.03
CA GLY A 378 3.51 -31.27 10.88
C GLY A 378 4.18 -30.37 11.93
N ASN A 379 4.48 -29.13 11.56
CA ASN A 379 5.19 -28.18 12.43
C ASN A 379 4.28 -27.25 13.25
N GLY A 380 2.97 -27.49 13.30
CA GLY A 380 2.05 -26.67 14.06
C GLY A 380 1.89 -27.09 15.51
N THR A 381 0.65 -27.01 15.99
CA THR A 381 0.33 -27.20 17.41
C THR A 381 0.66 -28.63 17.84
N ALA A 382 1.54 -28.79 18.84
CA ALA A 382 2.10 -30.07 19.31
C ALA A 382 3.14 -30.72 18.38
N GLY A 383 3.65 -30.01 17.35
CA GLY A 383 4.59 -30.57 16.38
C GLY A 383 5.91 -31.03 16.98
N ARG A 384 6.55 -30.20 17.82
CA ARG A 384 7.84 -30.54 18.48
C ARG A 384 7.70 -31.72 19.45
N GLU A 385 6.61 -31.74 20.21
CA GLU A 385 6.27 -32.80 21.16
C GLU A 385 6.03 -34.11 20.41
N THR A 386 5.31 -34.05 19.29
CA THR A 386 5.01 -35.22 18.44
C THR A 386 6.25 -35.75 17.75
N GLU A 387 7.11 -34.88 17.21
CA GLU A 387 8.37 -35.29 16.60
C GLU A 387 9.27 -35.98 17.63
N SER A 388 9.40 -35.40 18.83
CA SER A 388 10.20 -35.97 19.91
C SER A 388 9.66 -37.33 20.35
N PHE A 389 8.33 -37.46 20.46
CA PHE A 389 7.66 -38.71 20.74
C PHE A 389 7.98 -39.77 19.67
N VAL A 390 7.82 -39.44 18.39
CA VAL A 390 8.07 -40.34 17.25
C VAL A 390 9.53 -40.79 17.18
N ARG A 391 10.50 -39.88 17.40
CA ARG A 391 11.92 -40.21 17.44
C ARG A 391 12.29 -41.14 18.61
N GLY A 392 11.57 -41.01 19.73
CA GLY A 392 11.72 -41.88 20.90
C GLY A 392 11.19 -43.31 20.70
N LEU A 393 10.45 -43.58 19.62
CA LEU A 393 9.79 -44.88 19.42
C LEU A 393 10.74 -46.00 18.98
N GLY A 394 12.01 -45.76 18.67
CA GLY A 394 12.89 -46.83 18.16
C GLY A 394 12.31 -47.49 16.89
N LEU A 395 12.01 -46.66 15.89
CA LEU A 395 11.47 -47.11 14.60
C LEU A 395 12.44 -48.07 13.89
N PRO A 396 11.97 -48.87 12.91
CA PRO A 396 12.85 -49.73 12.12
C PRO A 396 14.05 -48.98 11.53
N ASP A 397 15.19 -49.67 11.41
CA ASP A 397 16.42 -49.06 10.88
C ASP A 397 16.20 -48.45 9.49
N GLY A 398 16.69 -47.23 9.30
CA GLY A 398 16.59 -46.49 8.04
C GLY A 398 15.32 -45.65 7.86
N VAL A 399 14.37 -45.70 8.79
CA VAL A 399 13.23 -44.78 8.78
C VAL A 399 13.67 -43.37 9.18
N VAL A 400 13.47 -42.41 8.28
CA VAL A 400 13.79 -41.00 8.56
C VAL A 400 12.57 -40.28 9.13
N VAL A 401 12.76 -39.51 10.20
CA VAL A 401 11.73 -38.64 10.76
C VAL A 401 12.07 -37.20 10.39
N VAL A 402 11.12 -36.50 9.79
CA VAL A 402 11.29 -35.12 9.31
C VAL A 402 10.10 -34.25 9.69
N MET A 403 10.40 -33.04 10.13
CA MET A 403 9.40 -32.00 10.35
C MET A 403 9.02 -31.39 8.99
N VAL A 404 7.74 -31.17 8.75
CA VAL A 404 7.21 -30.57 7.51
C VAL A 404 6.31 -29.38 7.82
N ASN A 405 6.26 -28.41 6.91
CA ASN A 405 5.38 -27.27 7.03
C ASN A 405 3.92 -27.70 6.83
N GLU A 406 3.04 -27.41 7.78
CA GLU A 406 1.60 -27.72 7.67
C GLU A 406 0.75 -26.58 7.07
N SER A 407 1.39 -25.46 6.70
CA SER A 407 0.71 -24.32 6.10
C SER A 407 -0.08 -24.76 4.86
N GLY A 408 -1.38 -24.49 4.87
CA GLY A 408 -2.29 -24.86 3.78
C GLY A 408 -2.93 -26.25 3.90
N ALA A 409 -2.45 -27.13 4.80
CA ALA A 409 -3.04 -28.46 4.98
C ALA A 409 -4.52 -28.39 5.46
N SER A 410 -4.82 -27.47 6.38
CA SER A 410 -6.18 -27.24 6.87
C SER A 410 -7.10 -26.68 5.78
N VAL A 411 -6.60 -25.71 4.99
CA VAL A 411 -7.32 -25.14 3.84
C VAL A 411 -7.61 -26.22 2.80
N TYR A 412 -6.61 -27.05 2.46
CA TYR A 412 -6.78 -28.19 1.56
C TYR A 412 -7.85 -29.15 2.08
N SER A 413 -7.79 -29.54 3.36
CA SER A 413 -8.74 -30.51 3.94
C SER A 413 -10.21 -30.04 3.89
N ALA A 414 -10.44 -28.74 3.83
CA ALA A 414 -11.77 -28.14 3.71
C ALA A 414 -12.19 -27.86 2.25
N SER A 415 -11.26 -27.99 1.29
CA SER A 415 -11.47 -27.64 -0.12
C SER A 415 -12.27 -28.70 -0.88
N GLU A 416 -12.87 -28.31 -2.01
CA GLU A 416 -13.55 -29.24 -2.92
C GLU A 416 -12.59 -30.28 -3.50
N ALA A 417 -11.34 -29.92 -3.78
CA ALA A 417 -10.33 -30.83 -4.33
C ALA A 417 -9.95 -31.99 -3.38
N ALA A 418 -10.18 -31.84 -2.08
CA ALA A 418 -9.92 -32.87 -1.08
C ALA A 418 -11.15 -33.76 -0.79
N ARG A 419 -12.34 -33.37 -1.24
CA ARG A 419 -13.58 -34.16 -1.14
C ARG A 419 -13.68 -35.11 -2.33
#